data_AF-U5MMZ0-F1
#
_entry.id   AF-U5MMZ0-F1
#
_cell.length_a   1.000
_cell.length_b   1.000
_cell.length_c   1.000
_cell.angle_alpha   90.00
_cell.angle_beta   90.00
_cell.angle_gamma   90.00
#
_symmetry.space_group_name_H-M   'P 1'
#
loop_
_entity.id
_entity.type
_entity.pdbx_description
1 polymer ?
#
loop_
_entity_poly.entity_id
_entity_poly.type
_entity_poly.pdbx_seq_one_letter_code
_entity_poly.pdbx_strand_id
1 'polypeptide(L)'
;MGVNKFNSEGYYDPTPYAAITNIIKGLKAEKNSVFKPLVYIYSPYSGDIDTNVKKARVFCRFALEMNCIPLAPHLLFPQFMNDNIPQERELAKKE
;
A
#
# COMPACT_ATOMS: atom_id res chain seq x y z
N MET A 1 -7.77 0.20 22.22
CA MET A 1 -8.53 -0.55 23.25
C MET A 1 -7.81 -1.86 23.54
N GLY A 2 -7.30 -2.03 24.76
CA GLY A 2 -6.71 -3.29 25.23
C GLY A 2 -7.71 -4.02 26.13
N VAL A 3 -7.74 -5.35 26.06
CA VAL A 3 -8.56 -6.20 26.95
C VAL A 3 -7.81 -6.41 28.25
N ASN A 4 -8.49 -6.31 29.39
CA ASN A 4 -7.90 -6.54 30.71
C ASN A 4 -8.04 -8.02 31.12
N LYS A 5 -7.05 -8.55 31.85
CA LYS A 5 -7.09 -9.88 32.46
C LYS A 5 -7.95 -9.95 33.72
N PHE A 6 -8.39 -8.80 34.22
CA PHE A 6 -9.27 -8.67 35.38
C PHE A 6 -10.64 -8.17 34.95
N ASN A 7 -11.69 -8.67 35.58
CA ASN A 7 -13.05 -8.19 35.36
C ASN A 7 -13.29 -6.83 36.05
N SER A 8 -14.50 -6.27 35.93
CA SER A 8 -14.85 -4.97 36.52
C SER A 8 -14.75 -4.93 38.05
N GLU A 9 -14.79 -6.08 38.70
CA GLU A 9 -14.68 -6.23 40.16
C GLU A 9 -13.21 -6.48 40.59
N GLY A 10 -12.27 -6.57 39.64
CA GLY A 10 -10.86 -6.79 39.92
C GLY A 10 -10.45 -8.24 40.10
N TYR A 11 -11.35 -9.21 39.90
CA TYR A 11 -11.01 -10.63 39.94
C TYR A 11 -10.27 -11.05 38.66
N TYR A 12 -9.28 -11.93 38.83
CA TYR A 12 -8.56 -12.50 37.70
C TYR A 12 -9.50 -13.38 36.88
N ASP A 13 -9.71 -12.99 35.62
CA ASP A 13 -10.70 -13.63 34.76
C ASP A 13 -10.08 -14.01 33.40
N PRO A 14 -9.36 -15.15 33.35
CA PRO A 14 -8.59 -15.54 32.18
C PRO A 14 -9.46 -15.97 30.99
N THR A 15 -10.68 -16.46 31.23
CA THR A 15 -11.52 -17.06 30.20
C THR A 15 -12.09 -16.00 29.23
N PRO A 16 -12.77 -14.93 29.69
CA PRO A 16 -13.21 -13.84 28.83
C PRO A 16 -12.03 -13.10 28.19
N TYR A 17 -10.94 -12.92 28.93
CA TYR A 17 -9.72 -12.32 28.37
C TYR A 17 -9.21 -13.11 27.16
N ALA A 18 -9.09 -14.43 27.28
CA ALA A 18 -8.61 -15.30 26.20
C ALA A 18 -9.58 -15.30 25.01
N ALA A 19 -10.89 -15.42 25.26
CA ALA A 19 -11.91 -15.41 24.22
C ALA A 19 -11.86 -14.11 23.39
N ILE A 20 -11.91 -12.96 24.04
CA ILE A 20 -11.89 -11.65 23.36
C ILE A 20 -10.54 -11.42 22.67
N THR A 21 -9.43 -11.83 23.28
CA THR A 21 -8.09 -11.73 22.68
C THR A 21 -8.00 -12.53 21.38
N ASN A 22 -8.56 -13.75 21.34
CA ASN A 22 -8.56 -14.58 20.13
C ASN A 22 -9.40 -13.94 19.02
N ILE A 23 -10.56 -13.38 19.36
CA ILE A 23 -11.39 -12.63 18.40
C ILE A 23 -10.61 -11.43 17.85
N ILE A 24 -10.00 -10.61 18.71
CA ILE A 24 -9.20 -9.44 18.27
C ILE A 24 -8.01 -9.86 17.40
N LYS A 25 -7.32 -10.96 17.73
CA LYS A 25 -6.24 -11.51 16.90
C LYS A 25 -6.75 -11.92 15.52
N GLY A 26 -7.88 -12.62 15.46
CA GLY A 26 -8.55 -12.98 14.20
C GLY A 26 -8.87 -11.76 13.36
N LEU A 27 -9.55 -10.76 13.94
CA LEU A 27 -9.91 -9.51 13.25
C LEU A 27 -8.68 -8.73 12.75
N LYS A 28 -7.58 -8.71 13.52
CA LYS A 28 -6.32 -8.09 13.09
C LYS A 28 -5.66 -8.85 11.93
N ALA A 29 -5.66 -10.17 11.99
CA ALA A 29 -5.12 -11.02 10.92
C ALA A 29 -5.93 -10.83 9.63
N GLU A 30 -7.26 -10.80 9.71
CA GLU A 30 -8.13 -10.49 8.57
C GLU A 30 -7.86 -9.10 8.01
N LYS A 31 -7.83 -8.07 8.86
CA LYS A 31 -7.54 -6.70 8.42
C LYS A 31 -6.16 -6.57 7.75
N ASN A 32 -5.15 -7.26 8.27
CA ASN A 32 -3.82 -7.28 7.67
C ASN A 32 -3.78 -8.06 6.36
N SER A 33 -4.61 -9.11 6.21
CA SER A 33 -4.74 -9.84 4.94
C SER A 33 -5.37 -8.99 3.83
N VAL A 34 -6.23 -8.02 4.21
CA VAL A 34 -6.85 -7.05 3.30
C VAL A 34 -5.93 -5.85 3.03
N PHE A 35 -5.02 -5.53 3.95
CA PHE A 35 -4.10 -4.41 3.77
C PHE A 35 -3.09 -4.70 2.65
N LYS A 36 -3.11 -3.83 1.62
CA LYS A 36 -2.13 -3.84 0.55
C LYS A 36 -1.33 -2.54 0.58
N PRO A 37 -0.02 -2.58 0.90
CA PRO A 37 0.82 -1.38 0.92
C PRO A 37 0.80 -0.68 -0.45
N LEU A 38 0.68 0.65 -0.46
CA LEU A 38 0.86 1.44 -1.67
C LEU A 38 2.37 1.60 -1.94
N VAL A 39 2.82 1.17 -3.11
CA VAL A 39 4.23 1.25 -3.52
C VAL A 39 4.35 2.22 -4.69
N TYR A 40 5.07 3.31 -4.46
CA TYR A 40 5.37 4.31 -5.48
C TYR A 40 6.60 3.89 -6.27
N ILE A 41 6.43 3.69 -7.58
CA ILE A 41 7.49 3.25 -8.49
C ILE A 41 7.87 4.41 -9.39
N TYR A 42 9.05 4.97 -9.14
CA TYR A 42 9.61 6.03 -9.95
C TYR A 42 10.65 5.46 -10.91
N SER A 43 10.45 5.64 -12.22
CA SER A 43 11.47 5.40 -13.23
C SER A 43 11.64 6.65 -14.07
N PRO A 44 12.87 6.94 -14.54
CA PRO A 44 13.08 8.05 -15.46
C PRO A 44 12.22 7.86 -16.71
N TYR A 45 11.49 8.89 -17.13
CA TYR A 45 10.67 8.88 -18.35
C TYR A 45 11.35 9.61 -19.52
N SER A 46 12.62 10.00 -19.35
CA SER A 46 13.45 10.62 -20.39
C SER A 46 14.52 9.64 -20.90
N GLY A 47 15.07 9.94 -22.08
CA GLY A 47 16.04 9.07 -22.76
C GLY A 47 15.35 7.91 -23.46
N ASP A 48 15.64 6.68 -23.06
CA ASP A 48 15.06 5.46 -23.64
C ASP A 48 13.67 5.16 -23.02
N ILE A 49 12.66 5.89 -23.51
CA ILE A 49 11.28 5.85 -23.01
C ILE A 49 10.71 4.42 -23.08
N ASP A 50 10.87 3.74 -24.21
CA ASP A 50 10.37 2.37 -24.42
C ASP A 50 10.93 1.38 -23.40
N THR A 51 12.25 1.42 -23.17
CA THR A 51 12.88 0.55 -22.18
C THR A 51 12.44 0.89 -20.77
N ASN A 52 12.33 2.18 -20.44
CA ASN A 52 11.92 2.63 -19.11
C ASN A 52 10.47 2.24 -18.80
N VAL A 53 9.56 2.41 -19.77
CA VAL A 53 8.16 1.96 -19.67
C VAL A 53 8.07 0.45 -19.45
N LYS A 54 8.85 -0.35 -20.20
CA LYS A 54 8.90 -1.81 -20.01
C LYS A 54 9.36 -2.18 -18.60
N LYS A 55 10.43 -1.56 -18.11
CA LYS A 55 10.94 -1.78 -16.74
C LYS A 55 9.91 -1.42 -15.68
N ALA A 56 9.28 -0.25 -15.80
CA ALA A 56 8.24 0.19 -14.86
C ALA A 56 7.08 -0.82 -14.78
N ARG A 57 6.62 -1.34 -15.92
CA ARG A 57 5.57 -2.37 -15.97
C ARG A 57 6.00 -3.67 -15.27
N VAL A 58 7.24 -4.11 -15.47
CA VAL A 58 7.80 -5.28 -14.79
C VAL A 58 7.83 -5.07 -13.27
N PHE A 59 8.27 -3.90 -12.80
CA PHE A 59 8.28 -3.58 -11.37
C PHE A 59 6.87 -3.47 -10.79
N CYS A 60 5.92 -2.88 -11.50
CA CYS A 60 4.51 -2.87 -11.09
C CYS A 60 3.96 -4.29 -10.95
N ARG A 61 4.30 -5.17 -11.90
CA ARG A 61 3.89 -6.58 -11.83
C ARG A 61 4.48 -7.28 -10.60
N PHE A 62 5.76 -7.08 -10.36
CA PHE A 62 6.43 -7.60 -9.16
C PHE A 62 5.77 -7.11 -7.86
N ALA A 63 5.42 -5.81 -7.78
CA ALA A 63 4.74 -5.27 -6.61
C ALA A 63 3.36 -5.90 -6.38
N LEU A 64 2.60 -6.19 -7.44
CA LEU A 64 1.32 -6.92 -7.32
C LEU A 64 1.52 -8.34 -6.77
N GLU A 65 2.58 -9.03 -7.22
CA GLU A 65 2.93 -10.37 -6.73
C GLU A 65 3.32 -10.36 -5.25
N MET A 66 3.85 -9.24 -4.76
CA MET A 66 4.14 -9.01 -3.33
C MET A 66 2.92 -8.50 -2.53
N ASN A 67 1.71 -8.57 -3.08
CA ASN A 67 0.46 -8.09 -2.49
C ASN A 67 0.44 -6.57 -2.19
N CYS A 68 1.14 -5.78 -2.98
CA CYS A 68 1.14 -4.32 -2.92
C CYS A 68 0.25 -3.71 -4.01
N ILE A 69 -0.14 -2.44 -3.83
CA ILE A 69 -0.76 -1.61 -4.86
C ILE A 69 0.35 -0.78 -5.51
N PRO A 70 0.78 -1.06 -6.75
CA PRO A 70 1.76 -0.24 -7.42
C PRO A 70 1.15 1.07 -7.95
N LEU A 71 1.88 2.17 -7.81
CA LEU A 71 1.60 3.44 -8.47
C LEU A 71 2.84 3.87 -9.25
N ALA A 72 2.74 3.86 -10.57
CA ALA A 72 3.77 4.37 -11.49
C ALA A 72 3.20 5.56 -12.26
N PRO A 73 3.36 6.80 -11.76
CA PRO A 73 2.70 7.96 -12.34
C PRO A 73 3.03 8.19 -13.81
N HIS A 74 4.27 7.96 -14.23
CA HIS A 74 4.69 8.13 -15.62
C HIS A 74 4.06 7.10 -16.60
N LEU A 75 3.41 6.03 -16.11
CA LEU A 75 2.57 5.16 -16.95
C LEU A 75 1.11 5.62 -17.01
N LEU A 76 0.68 6.40 -16.01
CA LEU A 76 -0.70 6.84 -15.84
C LEU A 76 -0.94 8.24 -16.40
N PHE A 77 -0.05 9.17 -16.09
CA PHE A 77 -0.16 10.59 -16.40
C PHE A 77 -0.17 10.88 -17.91
N PRO A 78 0.57 10.17 -18.78
CA PRO A 78 0.47 10.38 -20.23
C PRO A 78 -0.93 10.15 -20.83
N GLN A 79 -1.86 9.56 -20.08
CA GLN A 79 -3.25 9.38 -20.51
C GLN A 79 -4.08 10.68 -20.42
N PHE A 80 -3.64 11.66 -19.62
CA PHE A 80 -4.34 12.93 -19.40
C PHE A 80 -3.42 14.15 -19.30
N MET A 81 -2.12 13.96 -19.49
CA MET A 81 -1.08 15.01 -19.55
C MET A 81 -0.18 14.76 -20.74
N ASN A 82 0.35 15.83 -21.32
CA ASN A 82 1.33 15.80 -22.39
C ASN A 82 2.71 16.14 -21.83
N ASP A 83 3.52 15.11 -21.66
CA ASP A 83 4.89 15.25 -21.18
C ASP A 83 5.78 16.12 -22.07
N ASN A 84 5.40 16.42 -23.32
CA ASN A 84 6.15 17.33 -24.18
C ASN A 84 5.94 18.82 -23.79
N ILE A 85 4.89 19.12 -23.03
CA ILE A 85 4.57 20.46 -22.56
C ILE A 85 5.27 20.67 -21.21
N PRO A 86 6.27 21.57 -21.10
CA PRO A 86 7.03 21.75 -19.87
C PRO A 86 6.15 22.12 -18.68
N GLN A 87 5.12 22.95 -18.86
CA GLN A 87 4.21 23.32 -17.78
C GLN A 87 3.45 22.11 -17.20
N GLU A 88 2.97 21.22 -18.06
CA GLU A 88 2.30 19.99 -17.63
C GLU A 88 3.28 19.03 -16.96
N ARG A 89 4.50 18.93 -17.49
CA ARG A 89 5.54 18.10 -16.87
C ARG A 89 5.91 18.55 -15.45
N GLU A 90 5.97 19.85 -15.19
CA GLU A 90 6.21 20.36 -13.83
C GLU A 90 5.06 20.05 -12.87
N LEU A 91 3.81 20.09 -13.34
CA LEU A 91 2.62 19.71 -12.54
C LEU A 91 2.66 18.24 -12.07
N ALA A 92 3.35 17.38 -12.80
CA ALA A 92 3.48 15.95 -12.49
C ALA A 92 4.56 15.64 -11.43
N LYS A 93 5.42 16.59 -11.06
CA LYS A 93 6.46 16.38 -10.06
C LYS A 93 5.86 16.48 -8.66
N LYS A 94 6.12 15.46 -7.84
CA LYS A 94 5.85 15.53 -6.41
C LYS A 94 7.09 16.14 -5.75
N GLU A 95 6.95 17.33 -5.15
CA GLU A 95 7.98 17.94 -4.29
C GLU A 95 8.34 17.02 -3.11
#